data_AF-A0A6G3D4S1-F1
#
_entry.id   AF-A0A6G3D4S1-F1
#
_cell.length_a   1.000
_cell.length_b   1.000
_cell.length_c   1.000
_cell.angle_alpha   90.00
_cell.angle_beta   90.00
_cell.angle_gamma   90.00
#
_symmetry.space_group_name_H-M   'P 1'
#
loop_
_entity.id
_entity.type
_entity.pdbx_description
1 polymer ?
#
loop_
_entity_poly.entity_id
_entity_poly.type
_entity_poly.pdbx_seq_one_letter_code
_entity_poly.pdbx_strand_id
1 'polypeptide(L)' 'DGKERTQAEFEDVLSKGGFTVTRILPTPSLMSIVECVPA' A
#
# COMPACT_ATOMS: atom_id res chain seq x y z
N ASP A 1 15.30 -10.12 0.90
CA ASP A 1 14.97 -9.76 -0.49
C ASP A 1 13.99 -8.60 -0.54
N GLY A 2 14.42 -7.49 -1.12
CA GLY A 2 13.52 -6.39 -1.46
C GLY A 2 12.74 -6.76 -2.73
N LYS A 3 11.46 -6.41 -2.77
CA LYS A 3 10.63 -6.50 -3.98
C LYS A 3 9.62 -5.36 -4.01
N GLU A 4 9.31 -4.92 -5.22
CA GLU A 4 8.11 -4.13 -5.48
C GLU A 4 6.85 -4.96 -5.18
N ARG A 5 5.75 -4.27 -4.90
CA ARG A 5 4.48 -4.91 -4.56
C ARG A 5 3.33 -4.29 -5.34
N THR A 6 2.41 -5.15 -5.73
CA THR A 6 1.09 -4.77 -6.24
C THR A 6 0.19 -4.27 -5.12
N GLN A 7 -0.93 -3.63 -5.46
CA GLN A 7 -1.93 -3.20 -4.49
C GLN A 7 -2.40 -4.35 -3.58
N ALA A 8 -2.73 -5.52 -4.16
CA ALA A 8 -3.20 -6.67 -3.40
C ALA A 8 -2.16 -7.19 -2.39
N GLU A 9 -0.87 -7.14 -2.73
CA GLU A 9 0.21 -7.51 -1.81
C GLU A 9 0.39 -6.48 -0.68
N PHE A 10 0.14 -5.20 -0.96
CA PHE A 10 0.11 -4.18 0.08
C PHE A 10 -1.08 -4.35 1.01
N GLU A 11 -2.27 -4.63 0.50
CA GLU A 11 -3.47 -4.93 1.29
C GLU A 11 -3.23 -6.12 2.24
N ASP A 12 -2.61 -7.20 1.76
CA ASP A 12 -2.26 -8.36 2.58
C ASP A 12 -1.25 -8.04 3.70
N VAL A 13 -0.18 -7.30 3.40
CA VAL A 13 0.86 -7.02 4.40
C VAL A 13 0.42 -5.97 5.41
N LEU A 14 -0.31 -4.94 4.97
CA LEU A 14 -0.73 -3.84 5.83
C LEU A 14 -1.90 -4.23 6.74
N SER A 15 -2.80 -5.11 6.28
CA SER A 15 -3.86 -5.68 7.13
C SER A 15 -3.28 -6.48 8.30
N LYS A 16 -2.22 -7.26 8.08
CA LYS A 16 -1.48 -7.96 9.15
C LYS A 16 -0.82 -6.99 10.15
N GLY A 17 -0.54 -5.77 9.72
CA GLY A 17 0.00 -4.68 10.54
C GLY A 17 -1.06 -3.84 11.27
N GLY A 18 -2.36 -4.17 11.14
CA GLY A 18 -3.44 -3.40 11.76
C GLY A 18 -3.81 -2.13 11.00
N PHE A 19 -3.60 -2.11 9.68
CA PHE A 19 -3.98 -1.00 8.82
C PHE A 19 -4.94 -1.44 7.71
N THR A 20 -5.84 -0.53 7.33
CA THR A 20 -6.71 -0.69 6.16
C THR A 20 -6.27 0.28 5.07
N VAL A 21 -5.99 -0.23 3.86
CA VAL A 21 -5.67 0.59 2.68
C VAL A 21 -6.93 1.31 2.20
N THR A 22 -6.88 2.64 2.09
CA THR A 22 -8.02 3.48 1.69
C THR A 22 -7.95 3.93 0.24
N ARG A 23 -6.75 4.20 -0.28
CA ARG A 23 -6.53 4.63 -1.66
C ARG A 23 -5.07 4.47 -2.10
N ILE A 24 -4.89 4.32 -3.40
CA ILE A 24 -3.59 4.40 -4.09
C ILE A 24 -3.59 5.67 -4.92
N LEU A 25 -2.72 6.62 -4.60
CA LEU A 25 -2.62 7.90 -5.32
C LEU A 25 -1.47 7.83 -6.34
N PRO A 26 -1.73 8.11 -7.63
CA PRO A 26 -0.67 8.26 -8.61
C PRO A 26 0.11 9.55 -8.36
N THR A 27 1.38 9.56 -8.76
CA THR A 27 2.21 10.77 -8.81
C THR A 27 2.79 10.92 -10.22
N PRO A 28 3.26 12.12 -10.64
CA PRO A 28 3.96 12.29 -11.91
C PRO A 28 5.39 11.72 -11.84
N SER A 29 5.52 10.48 -11.39
CA SER A 29 6.77 9.71 -11.26
C SER A 29 6.46 8.21 -11.26
N LEU A 30 7.48 7.37 -11.08
CA LEU A 30 7.30 5.93 -10.89
C LEU A 30 6.68 5.57 -9.54
N MET A 31 6.68 6.50 -8.58
CA MET A 31 6.19 6.25 -7.22
C MET A 31 4.66 6.39 -7.12
N SER A 32 4.08 5.61 -6.22
CA SER A 32 2.69 5.75 -5.78
C SER A 32 2.65 5.97 -4.27
N ILE A 33 1.63 6.68 -3.79
CA ILE A 33 1.36 6.81 -2.35
C ILE A 33 0.27 5.80 -1.98
N VAL A 34 0.59 4.85 -1.10
CA VAL A 34 -0.37 3.91 -0.50
C VAL A 34 -0.88 4.56 0.78
N GLU A 35 -2.10 5.09 0.77
CA GLU A 35 -2.71 5.65 1.97
C GLU A 35 -3.44 4.57 2.77
N CYS A 36 -3.23 4.59 4.09
CA CYS A 36 -3.89 3.68 5.02
C CYS A 36 -4.35 4.41 6.29
N VAL A 37 -5.30 3.81 6.98
CA VAL A 37 -5.74 4.21 8.33
C VAL A 37 -5.59 3.02 9.29
N PRO A 38 -5.45 3.25 10.62
CA PRO A 38 -5.58 2.17 11.59
C PRO A 38 -6.89 1.41 11.37
N ALA A 39 -6.83 0.08 11.43
CA ALA A 39 -7.99 -0.80 11.31
C ALA A 39 -8.92 -0.70 12.54
#